data_AF-A0A820L4H7-F1
#
_entry.id   AF-A0A820L4H7-F1
#
_cell.length_a   1.000
_cell.length_b   1.000
_cell.length_c   1.000
_cell.angle_alpha   90.00
_cell.angle_beta   90.00
_cell.angle_gamma   90.00
#
_symmetry.space_group_name_H-M   'P 1'
#
loop_
_entity.id
_entity.type
_entity.pdbx_description
1 polymer ?
#
loop_
_entity_poly.entity_id
_entity_poly.type
_entity_poly.pdbx_seq_one_letter_code
_entity_poly.pdbx_strand_id
1 'polypeptide(L)'
;VRRIRESNNYIDQPFYPHDPEIVNFLTNPLPIVQLPDNETAESTGDVVDSNTGRQGEEIVFRFLQWKHPDEYVERMNAKQESCLPYDIEIRTINHIELIEVKTTRIHDQHTFQISIGEIECLLANPINYHIY
;
A
#
# COMPACT_ATOMS: atom_id res chain seq x y z
N VAL A 1 36.05 17.17 -15.96
CA VAL A 1 35.97 16.29 -17.17
C VAL A 1 35.92 14.84 -16.72
N ARG A 2 34.73 14.21 -16.78
CA ARG A 2 34.51 12.86 -17.29
C ARG A 2 33.00 12.62 -17.32
N ARG A 3 32.49 12.57 -18.54
CA ARG A 3 31.14 12.22 -18.95
C ARG A 3 31.09 10.70 -18.99
N ILE A 4 30.06 10.08 -18.44
CA ILE A 4 29.68 8.71 -18.83
C ILE A 4 28.19 8.79 -19.22
N ARG A 5 27.95 8.79 -20.53
CA ARG A 5 26.78 8.18 -21.17
C ARG A 5 27.09 6.67 -21.20
N GLU A 6 26.16 5.73 -21.10
CA GLU A 6 24.92 5.63 -21.84
C GLU A 6 24.09 4.43 -21.30
N SER A 7 22.77 4.53 -21.49
CA SER A 7 21.80 3.45 -21.71
C SER A 7 21.77 2.24 -20.77
N ASN A 8 20.72 2.17 -19.94
CA ASN A 8 20.01 0.92 -19.71
C ASN A 8 18.51 1.18 -19.90
N ASN A 9 17.95 0.63 -20.97
CA ASN A 9 16.52 0.41 -21.09
C ASN A 9 16.13 -0.63 -20.04
N TYR A 10 15.83 -0.19 -18.82
CA TYR A 10 15.15 -1.03 -17.85
C TYR A 10 13.69 -1.07 -18.27
N ILE A 11 13.30 -2.20 -18.86
CA ILE A 11 11.89 -2.53 -19.06
C ILE A 11 11.32 -2.65 -17.65
N ASP A 12 10.38 -1.77 -17.29
CA ASP A 12 9.61 -1.84 -16.05
C ASP A 12 8.97 -3.22 -15.94
N GLN A 13 9.60 -4.12 -15.18
CA GLN A 13 8.96 -5.34 -14.72
C GLN A 13 8.29 -5.00 -13.38
N PRO A 14 6.99 -5.30 -13.20
CA PRO A 14 6.32 -5.05 -11.94
C PRO A 14 7.01 -5.83 -10.83
N PHE A 15 7.35 -5.14 -9.73
CA PHE A 15 7.91 -5.78 -8.54
C PHE A 15 6.86 -6.68 -7.92
N TYR A 16 7.17 -7.97 -7.83
CA TYR A 16 6.45 -8.90 -6.98
C TYR A 16 7.13 -8.89 -5.60
N PRO A 17 6.41 -8.64 -4.51
CA PRO A 17 6.96 -8.66 -3.15
C PRO A 17 7.69 -9.98 -2.86
N HIS A 18 8.83 -9.91 -2.14
CA HIS A 18 9.61 -11.09 -1.76
C HIS A 18 8.94 -11.96 -0.67
N ASP A 19 7.80 -11.53 -0.14
CA ASP A 19 6.99 -12.32 0.78
C ASP A 19 6.24 -13.43 0.00
N PRO A 20 6.52 -14.71 0.27
CA PRO A 20 5.89 -15.82 -0.44
C PRO A 20 4.36 -15.84 -0.31
N GLU A 21 3.79 -15.28 0.77
CA GLU A 21 2.33 -15.17 0.91
C GLU A 21 1.75 -14.13 -0.04
N ILE A 22 2.42 -12.99 -0.22
CA ILE A 22 1.95 -11.94 -1.15
C ILE A 22 2.14 -12.40 -2.60
N VAL A 23 3.24 -13.09 -2.92
CA VAL A 23 3.40 -13.72 -4.25
C VAL A 23 2.28 -14.72 -4.52
N ASN A 24 1.94 -15.56 -3.55
CA ASN A 24 0.85 -16.53 -3.67
C ASN A 24 -0.51 -15.84 -3.89
N PHE A 25 -0.78 -14.77 -3.14
CA PHE A 25 -1.98 -13.95 -3.32
C PHE A 25 -2.07 -13.33 -4.74
N LEU A 26 -0.98 -12.77 -5.24
CA LEU A 26 -0.95 -12.13 -6.57
C LEU A 26 -1.03 -13.13 -7.73
N THR A 27 -0.59 -14.37 -7.52
CA THR A 27 -0.56 -15.43 -8.56
C THR A 27 -1.80 -16.31 -8.58
N ASN A 28 -2.63 -16.30 -7.52
CA ASN A 28 -3.89 -17.03 -7.42
C ASN A 28 -5.07 -16.06 -7.21
N PRO A 29 -5.49 -15.32 -8.25
CA PRO A 29 -6.41 -14.21 -8.08
C PRO A 29 -7.86 -14.69 -7.81
N LEU A 30 -8.51 -14.01 -6.86
CA LEU A 30 -9.96 -13.85 -6.82
C LEU A 30 -10.46 -13.25 -8.17
N PRO A 31 -11.73 -13.43 -8.56
CA PRO A 31 -12.24 -12.96 -9.86
C PRO A 31 -11.85 -11.49 -10.15
N ILE A 32 -11.18 -11.32 -11.29
CA ILE A 32 -10.60 -10.05 -11.75
C ILE A 32 -11.70 -9.00 -11.91
N VAL A 33 -11.55 -7.87 -11.22
CA VAL A 33 -12.27 -6.64 -11.54
C VAL A 33 -11.37 -5.82 -12.46
N GLN A 34 -11.83 -5.54 -13.68
CA GLN A 34 -11.16 -4.61 -14.60
C GLN A 34 -11.02 -3.24 -13.92
N LEU A 35 -9.78 -2.81 -13.69
CA LEU A 35 -9.48 -1.43 -13.34
C LEU A 35 -9.78 -0.56 -14.56
N PRO A 36 -10.47 0.58 -14.41
CA PRO A 36 -10.77 1.44 -15.54
C PRO A 36 -9.48 2.07 -16.08
N ASP A 37 -9.23 1.87 -17.38
CA ASP A 37 -8.19 2.58 -18.12
C ASP A 37 -8.56 4.07 -18.13
N ASN A 38 -7.73 4.92 -17.52
CA ASN A 38 -7.88 6.36 -17.68
C ASN A 38 -6.69 6.90 -18.45
N GLU A 39 -6.97 7.27 -19.69
CA GLU A 39 -6.07 7.89 -20.64
C GLU A 39 -5.52 9.23 -20.13
N THR A 40 -4.23 9.43 -20.39
CA THR A 40 -3.53 10.69 -20.68
C THR A 40 -4.00 11.96 -19.96
N ALA A 41 -3.32 12.33 -18.87
CA ALA A 41 -3.26 13.71 -18.40
C ALA A 41 -1.84 14.07 -17.98
N GLU A 42 -1.20 14.97 -18.72
CA GLU A 42 0.04 15.62 -18.31
C GLU A 42 -0.18 16.48 -17.06
N SER A 43 0.78 16.44 -16.13
CA SER A 43 1.02 17.39 -15.03
C SER A 43 0.06 17.38 -13.82
N THR A 44 0.47 16.70 -12.74
CA THR A 44 0.76 17.27 -11.40
C THR A 44 1.18 16.12 -10.47
N GLY A 45 2.39 16.16 -9.89
CA GLY A 45 2.95 15.07 -9.08
C GLY A 45 2.03 14.59 -7.95
N ASP A 46 1.30 15.52 -7.32
CA ASP A 46 0.41 15.25 -6.19
C ASP A 46 -0.79 14.34 -6.54
N VAL A 47 -1.34 14.46 -7.75
CA VAL A 47 -2.51 13.66 -8.19
C VAL A 47 -2.10 12.23 -8.48
N VAL A 48 -0.92 12.05 -9.08
CA VAL A 48 -0.39 10.72 -9.36
C VAL A 48 -0.07 10.03 -8.03
N ASP A 49 0.55 10.74 -7.08
CA ASP A 49 0.98 10.20 -5.78
C ASP A 49 -0.21 9.75 -4.93
N SER A 50 -1.30 10.53 -4.92
CA SER A 50 -2.57 10.11 -4.29
C SER A 50 -3.15 8.84 -4.91
N ASN A 51 -3.05 8.68 -6.23
CA ASN A 51 -3.54 7.48 -6.91
C ASN A 51 -2.68 6.25 -6.56
N THR A 52 -1.35 6.41 -6.43
CA THR A 52 -0.46 5.34 -5.99
C THR A 52 -0.70 4.92 -4.53
N GLY A 53 -0.96 5.87 -3.63
CA GLY A 53 -1.40 5.60 -2.25
C GLY A 53 -2.63 4.70 -2.21
N ARG A 54 -3.71 5.14 -2.84
CA ARG A 54 -5.00 4.42 -2.88
C ARG A 54 -4.90 3.03 -3.52
N GLN A 55 -4.07 2.88 -4.55
CA GLN A 55 -3.86 1.57 -5.18
C GLN A 55 -3.17 0.59 -4.25
N GLY A 56 -2.16 1.03 -3.48
CA GLY A 56 -1.54 0.17 -2.49
C GLY A 56 -2.46 -0.19 -1.35
N GLU A 57 -3.23 0.78 -0.84
CA GLU A 57 -4.25 0.52 0.18
C GLU A 57 -5.24 -0.56 -0.29
N GLU A 58 -5.72 -0.49 -1.54
CA GLU A 58 -6.60 -1.52 -2.12
C GLU A 58 -5.93 -2.90 -2.19
N ILE A 59 -4.67 -2.97 -2.61
CA ILE A 59 -3.93 -4.24 -2.71
C ILE A 59 -3.76 -4.86 -1.32
N VAL A 60 -3.30 -4.07 -0.34
CA VAL A 60 -3.09 -4.53 1.04
C VAL A 60 -4.43 -4.93 1.67
N PHE A 61 -5.48 -4.14 1.47
CA PHE A 61 -6.81 -4.46 1.97
C PHE A 61 -7.31 -5.83 1.48
N ARG A 62 -7.20 -6.11 0.17
CA ARG A 62 -7.60 -7.41 -0.38
C ARG A 62 -6.72 -8.56 0.10
N PHE A 63 -5.42 -8.32 0.25
CA PHE A 63 -4.50 -9.29 0.81
C PHE A 63 -4.90 -9.66 2.24
N LEU A 64 -5.21 -8.66 3.08
CA LEU A 64 -5.63 -8.87 4.46
C LEU A 64 -6.99 -9.60 4.54
N GLN A 65 -7.95 -9.27 3.66
CA GLN A 65 -9.21 -10.02 3.56
C GLN A 65 -9.00 -11.49 3.17
N TRP A 66 -8.07 -11.77 2.26
CA TRP A 66 -7.74 -13.13 1.85
C TRP A 66 -7.03 -13.90 2.98
N LYS A 67 -6.12 -13.24 3.70
CA LYS A 67 -5.33 -13.83 4.78
C LYS A 67 -6.14 -14.06 6.06
N HIS A 68 -7.13 -13.20 6.34
CA HIS A 68 -7.95 -13.22 7.55
C HIS A 68 -9.45 -13.36 7.19
N PRO A 69 -9.89 -14.49 6.61
CA PRO A 69 -11.24 -14.64 6.06
C PRO A 69 -12.36 -14.61 7.11
N ASP A 70 -12.03 -14.90 8.37
CA ASP A 70 -12.98 -14.94 9.49
C ASP A 70 -12.96 -13.66 10.34
N GLU A 71 -12.11 -12.69 10.00
CA GLU A 71 -11.94 -11.44 10.73
C GLU A 71 -12.61 -10.27 10.00
N TYR A 72 -12.97 -9.24 10.76
CA TYR A 72 -13.55 -8.05 10.16
C TYR A 72 -12.44 -7.11 9.71
N VAL A 73 -12.24 -7.01 8.40
CA VAL A 73 -11.26 -6.10 7.77
C VAL A 73 -11.99 -4.91 7.17
N GLU A 74 -11.67 -3.70 7.63
CA GLU A 74 -12.26 -2.45 7.14
C GLU A 74 -11.20 -1.46 6.69
N ARG A 75 -11.42 -0.83 5.53
CA ARG A 75 -10.60 0.28 5.04
C ARG A 75 -11.23 1.61 5.43
N MET A 76 -10.51 2.42 6.20
CA MET A 76 -11.00 3.67 6.79
C MET A 76 -11.13 4.79 5.76
N ASN A 77 -10.24 4.82 4.76
CA ASN A 77 -10.20 5.85 3.72
C ASN A 77 -11.00 5.49 2.46
N ALA A 78 -11.90 4.50 2.52
CA ALA A 78 -12.53 3.91 1.32
C ALA A 78 -13.38 4.88 0.47
N LYS A 79 -13.88 5.98 1.05
CA LYS A 79 -14.73 6.97 0.36
C LYS A 79 -14.24 8.40 0.54
N GLN A 80 -13.58 8.71 1.65
CA GLN A 80 -13.04 10.02 2.00
C GLN A 80 -11.91 9.83 3.02
N GLU A 81 -10.94 10.74 3.02
CA GLU A 81 -9.85 10.77 4.00
C GLU A 81 -10.42 10.92 5.42
N SER A 82 -10.18 9.91 6.25
CA SER A 82 -10.75 9.77 7.58
C SER A 82 -10.02 10.58 8.65
N CYS A 83 -8.88 11.18 8.30
CA CYS A 83 -7.92 11.81 9.22
C CYS A 83 -7.43 10.88 10.34
N LEU A 84 -7.62 9.56 10.21
CA LEU A 84 -7.10 8.58 11.14
C LEU A 84 -5.62 8.30 10.82
N PRO A 85 -4.79 7.99 11.83
CA PRO A 85 -3.36 7.71 11.65
C PRO A 85 -3.10 6.26 11.19
N TYR A 86 -4.05 5.66 10.48
CA TYR A 86 -4.00 4.31 9.90
C TYR A 86 -5.04 4.21 8.77
N ASP A 87 -4.77 3.34 7.79
CA ASP A 87 -5.61 3.16 6.59
C ASP A 87 -6.61 2.02 6.73
N ILE A 88 -6.22 0.94 7.40
CA ILE A 88 -6.97 -0.31 7.51
C ILE A 88 -7.00 -0.76 8.97
N GLU A 89 -8.11 -1.39 9.36
CA GLU A 89 -8.28 -1.99 10.67
C GLU A 89 -8.73 -3.45 10.51
N ILE A 90 -8.15 -4.33 11.30
CA ILE A 90 -8.58 -5.72 11.43
C ILE A 90 -9.13 -5.92 12.84
N ARG A 91 -10.38 -6.35 12.96
CA ARG A 91 -11.01 -6.64 14.25
C ARG A 91 -11.27 -8.13 14.42
N THR A 92 -10.80 -8.63 15.56
CA THR A 92 -11.21 -9.89 16.15
C THR A 92 -12.06 -9.64 17.39
N ILE A 93 -12.58 -10.70 18.01
CA ILE A 93 -13.37 -10.60 19.25
C ILE A 93 -12.56 -9.97 20.40
N ASN A 94 -11.24 -10.17 20.41
CA ASN A 94 -10.39 -9.81 21.56
C ASN A 94 -9.36 -8.72 21.26
N HIS A 95 -9.26 -8.28 20.00
CA HIS A 95 -8.09 -7.57 19.53
C HIS A 95 -8.37 -6.80 18.24
N ILE A 96 -7.70 -5.65 18.09
CA ILE A 96 -7.76 -4.76 16.93
C ILE A 96 -6.32 -4.55 16.45
N GLU A 97 -6.06 -4.80 15.17
CA GLU A 97 -4.86 -4.36 14.45
C GLU A 97 -5.15 -3.09 13.67
N LEU A 98 -4.17 -2.17 13.69
CA LEU A 98 -4.15 -0.92 12.95
C LEU A 98 -3.05 -1.01 11.90
N ILE A 99 -3.39 -0.74 10.65
CA ILE A 99 -2.47 -0.89 9.52
C ILE A 99 -2.37 0.43 8.78
N GLU A 100 -1.15 0.94 8.68
CA GLU A 100 -0.76 2.08 7.85
C GLU A 100 -0.04 1.57 6.59
N VAL A 101 -0.47 2.02 5.41
CA VAL A 101 0.07 1.54 4.13
C VAL A 101 0.98 2.60 3.53
N LYS A 102 2.24 2.24 3.27
CA LYS A 102 3.24 3.14 2.66
C LYS A 102 3.64 2.63 1.29
N THR A 103 3.13 3.29 0.25
CA THR A 103 3.50 2.95 -1.13
C THR A 103 4.63 3.79 -1.68
N THR A 104 5.39 3.18 -2.58
CA THR A 104 6.44 3.85 -3.33
C THR A 104 6.40 3.43 -4.79
N ARG A 105 6.83 4.32 -5.68
CA ARG A 105 7.12 4.00 -7.10
C ARG A 105 8.57 3.59 -7.34
N ILE A 106 9.43 3.79 -6.35
CA ILE A 106 10.87 3.58 -6.48
C ILE A 106 11.20 2.22 -5.86
N HIS A 107 11.75 1.34 -6.68
CA HIS A 107 12.14 -0.01 -6.32
C HIS A 107 13.07 -0.05 -5.09
N ASP A 108 14.04 0.87 -5.00
CA ASP A 108 15.04 0.93 -3.92
C ASP A 108 14.78 2.08 -2.94
N GLN A 109 13.54 2.22 -2.47
CA GLN A 109 13.22 3.19 -1.43
C GLN A 109 13.31 2.56 -0.04
N HIS A 110 14.38 2.92 0.69
CA HIS A 110 14.60 2.46 2.07
C HIS A 110 14.01 3.39 3.14
N THR A 111 13.26 4.41 2.73
CA THR A 111 12.71 5.43 3.62
C THR A 111 11.31 5.81 3.20
N PHE A 112 10.36 5.83 4.11
CA PHE A 112 9.04 6.40 3.92
C PHE A 112 8.83 7.58 4.88
N GLN A 113 7.91 8.46 4.53
CA GLN A 113 7.50 9.53 5.42
C GLN A 113 6.43 8.99 6.38
N ILE A 114 6.53 9.40 7.64
CA ILE A 114 5.57 9.08 8.70
C ILE A 114 5.10 10.38 9.34
N SER A 115 3.80 10.55 9.52
CA SER A 115 3.25 11.73 10.18
C SER A 115 3.44 11.65 11.70
N ILE A 116 3.35 12.79 12.40
CA ILE A 116 3.42 12.80 13.87
C ILE A 116 2.28 11.97 14.47
N GLY A 117 1.08 12.04 13.90
CA GLY A 117 -0.08 11.27 14.36
C GLY A 117 0.11 9.76 14.21
N GLU A 118 0.73 9.32 13.12
CA GLU A 118 1.13 7.91 12.91
C GLU A 118 2.16 7.46 13.96
N ILE A 119 3.18 8.28 14.24
CA ILE A 119 4.17 7.98 15.30
C ILE A 119 3.48 7.86 16.65
N GLU A 120 2.63 8.82 17.02
CA GLU A 120 1.92 8.80 18.29
C GLU A 120 1.02 7.56 18.41
N CYS A 121 0.33 7.18 17.33
CA CYS A 121 -0.50 6.00 17.29
C CYS A 121 0.32 4.71 17.44
N LEU A 122 1.44 4.60 16.73
CA LEU A 122 2.37 3.47 16.83
C LEU A 122 2.91 3.31 18.25
N LEU A 123 3.34 4.41 18.88
CA LEU A 123 3.85 4.37 20.25
C LEU A 123 2.78 4.01 21.28
N ALA A 124 1.52 4.37 21.03
CA ALA A 124 0.39 3.98 21.87
C ALA A 124 -0.03 2.51 21.67
N ASN A 125 0.23 1.93 20.48
CA ASN A 125 -0.22 0.59 20.10
C ASN A 125 0.93 -0.27 19.52
N PRO A 126 2.08 -0.43 20.22
CA PRO A 126 3.31 -0.94 19.61
C PRO A 126 3.25 -2.42 19.16
N ILE A 127 2.27 -3.18 19.64
CA ILE A 127 2.08 -4.60 19.27
C ILE A 127 1.07 -4.75 18.14
N ASN A 128 0.13 -3.81 18.02
CA ASN A 128 -1.05 -3.91 17.17
C ASN A 128 -1.04 -2.87 16.04
N TYR A 129 0.07 -2.14 15.86
CA TYR A 129 0.23 -1.15 14.81
C TYR A 129 1.27 -1.64 13.82
N HIS A 130 0.86 -1.79 12.56
CA HIS A 130 1.67 -2.39 11.51
C HIS A 130 1.83 -1.41 10.35
N ILE A 131 3.03 -1.36 9.78
CA ILE A 131 3.32 -0.61 8.56
C ILE A 131 3.55 -1.64 7.46
N TYR A 132 2.76 -1.52 6.39
CA TYR A 132 2.84 -2.36 5.19
C TYR A 132 3.38 -1.57 4.00
#